data_AF-A0A9P5DWX0-F1
#
_entry.id   AF-A0A9P5DWX0-F1
#
_cell.length_a   1.000
_cell.length_b   1.000
_cell.length_c   1.000
_cell.angle_alpha   90.00
_cell.angle_beta   90.00
_cell.angle_gamma   90.00
#
_symmetry.space_group_name_H-M   'P 1'
#
loop_
_entity.id
_entity.type
_entity.pdbx_description
1 polymer ?
#
loop_
_entity_poly.entity_id
_entity_poly.type
_entity_poly.pdbx_seq_one_letter_code
_entity_poly.pdbx_strand_id
1 'polypeptide(L)'
;MDFSCHVRINNESSEDLLLEDSGLESGNWPLRQPLNVIEAGTQQTIYLAQPSWGGSKAWVTYEAKYGQGWRNFTLEFECPAFPLSKNHVKVKDCSRVFEIDVTDVQERGSPLTANVTIRMDSKNLTTANNDIHANYDIGVGVSFPTKMDIKFPVHESIVVAAFIESDMIFPRGTVYNNINDKQWEFFRGVVWNDDPSCLLFEDITEDNRMFGLGVEWLNAFKFGDEKCMTKRSHMGDLQFLHGMGSVMGEKPHKTRRNIMMWMEVMYKLACGDQGVSEHDTLGEVLPGFFEKETVPSKYEILRDLILATTPNYKYANIKRRAFGICLHMISDSYALGHTQRRLRNPSDLIERDTAGYIRFKPDTYGDWGSILCFHTYNDQDGDRHSHYDDKDGEQDPAPRDVTTFNEIIGARNAIDGCTKMINLFIKKTPWDKGVKQFLEDEIFVLDQYAKPSDHFTDETVVSYVCRERNEEAEYRAGLERKLASLEKGELTPTMPTRYAARKIHILTALAMICLFVSVFCFTLAALRFHGYNR
;
A
#
# COMPACT_ATOMS: atom_id res chain seq x y z
N MET A 1 -31.46 21.56 10.60
CA MET A 1 -30.99 21.65 11.99
C MET A 1 -29.66 20.94 12.02
N ASP A 2 -28.67 21.53 12.69
CA ASP A 2 -27.32 20.98 12.78
C ASP A 2 -27.20 20.20 14.10
N PHE A 3 -27.17 18.87 14.02
CA PHE A 3 -27.07 17.97 15.18
C PHE A 3 -25.62 17.50 15.38
N SER A 4 -24.64 18.31 15.02
CA SER A 4 -23.22 18.00 15.18
C SER A 4 -22.77 18.09 16.64
N CYS A 5 -21.61 17.50 16.95
CA CYS A 5 -20.96 17.60 18.26
C CYS A 5 -19.61 18.32 18.16
N HIS A 6 -19.39 19.29 19.04
CA HIS A 6 -18.12 19.98 19.24
C HIS A 6 -17.66 19.78 20.68
N VAL A 7 -16.73 18.85 20.87
CA VAL A 7 -16.15 18.55 22.19
C VAL A 7 -14.74 19.13 22.25
N ARG A 8 -14.59 20.23 22.98
CA ARG A 8 -13.30 20.89 23.17
C ARG A 8 -12.51 20.16 24.25
N ILE A 9 -11.37 19.61 23.87
CA ILE A 9 -10.45 18.91 24.77
C ILE A 9 -9.32 19.87 25.15
N ASN A 10 -9.11 20.05 26.45
CA ASN A 10 -7.98 20.76 27.02
C ASN A 10 -7.04 19.72 27.66
N ASN A 11 -5.92 19.40 26.99
CA ASN A 11 -4.94 18.46 27.50
C ASN A 11 -3.96 19.20 28.42
N GLU A 12 -4.23 19.18 29.73
CA GLU A 12 -3.34 19.77 30.75
C GLU A 12 -2.30 18.76 31.27
N SER A 13 -2.22 17.57 30.69
CA SER A 13 -1.19 16.61 31.01
C SER A 13 0.14 16.94 30.32
N SER A 14 1.22 16.30 30.78
CA SER A 14 2.55 16.42 30.17
C SER A 14 2.76 15.48 28.99
N GLU A 15 1.77 14.66 28.64
CA GLU A 15 1.88 13.65 27.59
C GLU A 15 0.86 13.92 26.47
N ASP A 16 1.23 13.57 25.25
CA ASP A 16 0.29 13.56 24.13
C ASP A 16 -0.76 12.47 24.34
N LEU A 17 -2.01 12.76 24.01
CA LEU A 17 -3.08 11.77 23.99
C LEU A 17 -3.17 11.19 22.59
N LEU A 18 -2.88 9.91 22.45
CA LEU A 18 -2.90 9.19 21.19
C LEU A 18 -4.22 8.46 21.04
N LEU A 19 -4.88 8.61 19.90
CA LEU A 19 -6.11 7.86 19.62
C LEU A 19 -5.78 6.36 19.52
N GLU A 20 -6.45 5.57 20.34
CA GLU A 20 -6.38 4.10 20.29
C GLU A 20 -7.55 3.54 19.47
N ASP A 21 -8.76 4.03 19.69
CA ASP A 21 -9.92 3.50 19.00
C ASP A 21 -11.03 4.54 18.90
N SER A 22 -11.94 4.36 17.95
CA SER A 22 -13.12 5.21 17.82
C SER A 22 -14.27 4.44 17.20
N GLY A 23 -15.50 4.84 17.50
CA GLY A 23 -16.67 4.26 16.90
C GLY A 23 -17.74 5.30 16.64
N LEU A 24 -18.51 5.04 15.59
CA LEU A 24 -19.56 5.90 15.07
C LEU A 24 -20.87 5.12 15.09
N GLU A 25 -21.85 5.58 15.88
CA GLU A 25 -23.21 5.03 15.86
C GLU A 25 -24.11 5.82 14.90
N SER A 26 -23.95 7.14 14.86
CA SER A 26 -24.59 8.03 13.89
C SER A 26 -23.81 9.33 13.73
N GLY A 27 -23.91 10.00 12.58
CA GLY A 27 -23.01 11.10 12.23
C GLY A 27 -22.06 10.72 11.11
N ASN A 28 -21.08 11.58 10.89
CA ASN A 28 -19.95 11.35 10.03
C ASN A 28 -18.72 12.04 10.60
N TRP A 29 -17.58 11.35 10.63
CA TRP A 29 -16.30 11.97 10.95
C TRP A 29 -15.82 12.81 9.77
N PRO A 30 -15.64 14.14 9.94
CA PRO A 30 -15.06 14.97 8.89
C PRO A 30 -13.59 14.63 8.66
N LEU A 31 -13.00 15.22 7.61
CA LEU A 31 -11.56 15.15 7.39
C LEU A 31 -10.80 15.60 8.65
N ARG A 32 -9.71 14.90 9.00
CA ARG A 32 -8.90 15.12 10.21
C ARG A 32 -9.58 14.73 11.54
N GLN A 33 -10.74 14.06 11.49
CA GLN A 33 -11.48 13.62 12.67
C GLN A 33 -11.71 12.09 12.67
N PRO A 34 -11.84 11.47 13.85
CA PRO A 34 -11.54 12.05 15.16
C PRO A 34 -10.05 12.37 15.28
N LEU A 35 -9.66 13.39 16.05
CA LEU A 35 -8.25 13.75 16.23
C LEU A 35 -7.43 12.51 16.59
N ASN A 36 -6.35 12.23 15.84
CA ASN A 36 -5.53 11.08 16.15
C ASN A 36 -4.46 11.36 17.22
N VAL A 37 -4.11 12.63 17.41
CA VAL A 37 -3.21 13.12 18.47
C VAL A 37 -3.82 14.38 19.07
N ILE A 38 -3.83 14.45 20.40
CA ILE A 38 -4.08 15.69 21.15
C ILE A 38 -2.83 16.05 21.94
N GLU A 39 -2.16 17.11 21.52
CA GLU A 39 -0.81 17.44 22.02
C GLU A 39 -0.85 17.92 23.48
N ALA A 40 0.19 17.58 24.24
CA ALA A 40 0.37 18.03 25.62
C ALA A 40 0.31 19.56 25.72
N GLY A 41 -0.45 20.08 26.69
CA GLY A 41 -0.60 21.52 26.92
C GLY A 41 -1.39 22.26 25.85
N THR A 42 -2.12 21.55 24.96
CA THR A 42 -2.91 22.17 23.90
C THR A 42 -4.41 22.01 24.11
N GLN A 43 -5.16 22.84 23.39
CA GLN A 43 -6.61 22.76 23.32
C GLN A 43 -7.03 22.50 21.89
N GLN A 44 -7.76 21.41 21.66
CA GLN A 44 -8.22 21.01 20.32
C GLN A 44 -9.68 20.55 20.38
N THR A 45 -10.37 20.55 19.24
CA THR A 45 -11.79 20.19 19.18
C THR A 45 -12.00 18.88 18.43
N ILE A 46 -12.65 17.93 19.08
CA ILE A 46 -13.22 16.77 18.43
C ILE A 46 -14.54 17.20 17.80
N TYR A 47 -14.64 17.01 16.49
CA TYR A 47 -15.79 17.43 15.71
C TYR A 47 -16.43 16.22 15.02
N LEU A 48 -17.72 16.01 15.29
CA LEU A 48 -18.54 15.01 14.64
C LEU A 48 -19.66 15.72 13.89
N ALA A 49 -19.69 15.59 12.57
CA ALA A 49 -20.68 16.26 11.74
C ALA A 49 -21.96 15.43 11.63
N GLN A 50 -23.11 16.11 11.57
CA GLN A 50 -24.40 15.52 11.18
C GLN A 50 -25.08 16.43 10.16
N PRO A 51 -24.77 16.26 8.85
CA PRO A 51 -25.24 17.17 7.81
C PRO A 51 -26.71 16.94 7.40
N SER A 52 -27.35 15.86 7.87
CA SER A 52 -28.70 15.46 7.45
C SER A 52 -29.61 15.07 8.64
N TRP A 53 -30.82 14.59 8.34
CA TRP A 53 -31.81 14.18 9.34
C TRP A 53 -31.26 13.06 10.24
N GLY A 54 -31.23 13.29 11.55
CA GLY A 54 -30.71 12.33 12.53
C GLY A 54 -29.95 13.03 13.65
N GLY A 55 -29.66 12.29 14.72
CA GLY A 55 -28.75 12.74 15.76
C GLY A 55 -27.33 12.27 15.44
N SER A 56 -26.34 12.80 16.14
CA SER A 56 -24.97 12.29 16.09
C SER A 56 -24.63 11.58 17.39
N LYS A 57 -23.89 10.47 17.28
CA LYS A 57 -23.40 9.72 18.43
C LYS A 57 -22.12 8.99 18.07
N ALA A 58 -21.09 9.22 18.86
CA ALA A 58 -19.81 8.56 18.69
C ALA A 58 -19.08 8.39 20.03
N TRP A 59 -17.99 7.64 19.97
CA TRP A 59 -17.04 7.54 21.07
C TRP A 59 -15.61 7.52 20.53
N VAL A 60 -14.68 7.94 21.40
CA VAL A 60 -13.25 7.98 21.14
C VAL A 60 -12.52 7.46 22.38
N THR A 61 -11.53 6.62 22.18
CA THR A 61 -10.64 6.12 23.21
C THR A 61 -9.26 6.67 22.95
N TYR A 62 -8.73 7.43 23.89
CA TYR A 62 -7.35 7.91 23.85
C TYR A 62 -6.51 7.17 24.88
N GLU A 63 -5.23 7.05 24.60
CA GLU A 63 -4.22 6.54 25.50
C GLU A 63 -3.04 7.51 25.65
N ALA A 64 -2.38 7.44 26.80
CA ALA A 64 -1.14 8.15 27.06
C ALA A 64 -0.19 7.23 27.82
N LYS A 65 1.11 7.53 27.71
CA LYS A 65 2.13 6.76 28.41
C LYS A 65 2.13 7.11 29.89
N TYR A 66 2.12 6.09 30.75
CA TYR A 66 2.24 6.25 32.19
C TYR A 66 3.17 5.19 32.77
N GLY A 67 4.36 5.63 33.21
CA GLY A 67 5.43 4.72 33.63
C GLY A 67 5.91 3.85 32.46
N GLN A 68 5.83 2.53 32.60
CA GLN A 68 6.27 1.56 31.59
C GLN A 68 5.14 1.07 30.67
N GLY A 69 3.92 1.59 30.79
CA GLY A 69 2.79 1.13 29.99
C GLY A 69 1.87 2.24 29.53
N TRP A 70 0.81 1.84 28.83
CA TRP A 70 -0.23 2.73 28.33
C TRP A 70 -1.43 2.72 29.26
N ARG A 71 -2.08 3.87 29.37
CA ARG A 71 -3.32 4.06 30.12
C ARG A 71 -4.29 4.78 29.22
N ASN A 72 -5.56 4.41 29.29
CA ASN A 72 -6.57 4.94 28.40
C ASN A 72 -7.80 5.47 29.14
N PHE A 73 -8.60 6.24 28.40
CA PHE A 73 -9.95 6.64 28.77
C PHE A 73 -10.81 6.72 27.51
N THR A 74 -12.12 6.56 27.67
CA THR A 74 -13.09 6.63 26.58
C THR A 74 -14.09 7.75 26.84
N LEU A 75 -14.23 8.65 25.88
CA LEU A 75 -15.29 9.66 25.85
C LEU A 75 -16.39 9.20 24.89
N GLU A 76 -17.63 9.27 25.34
CA GLU A 76 -18.83 9.07 24.52
C GLU A 76 -19.63 10.37 24.50
N PHE A 77 -20.10 10.77 23.32
CA PHE A 77 -20.90 11.97 23.16
C PHE A 77 -22.01 11.81 22.12
N GLU A 78 -23.14 12.47 22.38
CA GLU A 78 -24.37 12.33 21.62
C GLU A 78 -25.16 13.65 21.55
N CYS A 79 -25.50 14.08 20.33
CA CYS A 79 -26.48 15.12 20.06
C CYS A 79 -27.72 14.50 19.37
N PRO A 80 -28.79 14.17 20.12
CA PRO A 80 -29.95 13.47 19.57
C PRO A 80 -30.82 14.35 18.66
N ALA A 81 -31.47 13.73 17.67
CA ALA A 81 -32.33 14.42 16.68
C ALA A 81 -33.59 15.09 17.29
N PHE A 82 -33.99 14.67 18.49
CA PHE A 82 -35.25 15.07 19.09
C PHE A 82 -35.08 16.34 19.94
N PRO A 83 -35.83 17.44 19.67
CA PRO A 83 -35.62 18.75 20.31
C PRO A 83 -35.70 18.76 21.86
N LEU A 84 -36.36 17.76 22.45
CA LEU A 84 -36.53 17.64 23.90
C LEU A 84 -35.57 16.63 24.55
N SER A 85 -34.78 15.91 23.75
CA SER A 85 -33.76 15.00 24.26
C SER A 85 -32.57 15.78 24.80
N LYS A 86 -31.86 15.19 25.77
CA LYS A 86 -30.66 15.81 26.33
C LYS A 86 -29.45 15.44 25.49
N ASN A 87 -28.53 16.38 25.35
CA ASN A 87 -27.19 16.10 24.87
C ASN A 87 -26.43 15.32 25.95
N HIS A 88 -25.51 14.46 25.52
CA HIS A 88 -24.69 13.65 26.42
C HIS A 88 -23.21 13.80 26.09
N VAL A 89 -22.39 14.01 27.12
CA VAL A 89 -20.94 13.80 27.08
C VAL A 89 -20.58 13.09 28.36
N LYS A 90 -19.96 11.92 28.27
CA LYS A 90 -19.59 11.12 29.44
C LYS A 90 -18.26 10.41 29.23
N VAL A 91 -17.56 10.22 30.34
CA VAL A 91 -16.41 9.31 30.42
C VAL A 91 -16.96 7.91 30.67
N LYS A 92 -16.78 7.00 29.72
CA LYS A 92 -17.34 5.62 29.77
C LYS A 92 -16.42 4.66 30.51
N ASP A 93 -15.13 4.76 30.23
CA ASP A 93 -14.07 4.01 30.89
C ASP A 93 -12.88 4.94 31.12
N CYS A 94 -12.13 4.74 32.20
CA CYS A 94 -11.04 5.63 32.57
C CYS A 94 -10.06 4.94 33.50
N SER A 95 -8.81 4.88 33.08
CA SER A 95 -7.70 4.51 33.95
C SER A 95 -7.56 5.52 35.09
N ARG A 96 -7.37 5.03 36.33
CA ARG A 96 -7.29 5.84 37.57
C ARG A 96 -6.22 6.95 37.57
N VAL A 97 -5.30 6.94 36.61
CA VAL A 97 -4.24 7.95 36.49
C VAL A 97 -4.74 9.25 35.87
N PHE A 98 -5.86 9.21 35.15
CA PHE A 98 -6.48 10.38 34.56
C PHE A 98 -7.50 11.00 35.52
N GLU A 99 -7.48 12.32 35.57
CA GLU A 99 -8.53 13.15 36.14
C GLU A 99 -9.18 13.89 34.98
N ILE A 100 -10.47 13.64 34.74
CA ILE A 100 -11.20 14.16 33.59
C ILE A 100 -12.41 14.94 34.07
N ASP A 101 -12.40 16.24 33.83
CA ASP A 101 -13.48 17.16 34.16
C ASP A 101 -14.29 17.49 32.90
N VAL A 102 -15.55 17.06 32.88
CA VAL A 102 -16.51 17.44 31.83
C VAL A 102 -17.33 18.63 32.33
N THR A 103 -17.19 19.76 31.65
CA THR A 103 -17.77 21.06 32.01
C THR A 103 -18.46 21.70 30.81
N ASP A 104 -19.27 22.74 31.06
CA ASP A 104 -19.93 23.54 30.03
C ASP A 104 -20.71 22.71 28.99
N VAL A 105 -21.29 21.58 29.40
CA VAL A 105 -22.11 20.75 28.51
C VAL A 105 -23.41 21.48 28.22
N GLN A 106 -23.63 21.80 26.96
CA GLN A 106 -24.92 22.30 26.49
C GLN A 106 -25.96 21.17 26.60
N GLU A 107 -26.71 21.11 27.71
CA GLU A 107 -27.64 20.00 27.99
C GLU A 107 -28.76 19.83 26.95
N ARG A 108 -29.12 20.89 26.21
CA ARG A 108 -30.22 20.88 25.23
C ARG A 108 -29.93 21.80 24.05
N GLY A 109 -30.57 21.50 22.93
CA GLY A 109 -30.39 22.23 21.67
C GLY A 109 -29.22 21.68 20.86
N SER A 110 -29.01 22.26 19.69
CA SER A 110 -28.05 21.75 18.72
C SER A 110 -27.32 22.92 18.04
N PRO A 111 -26.01 22.78 17.74
CA PRO A 111 -25.17 21.60 17.95
C PRO A 111 -24.84 21.34 19.43
N LEU A 112 -24.30 20.17 19.78
CA LEU A 112 -23.74 19.91 21.10
C LEU A 112 -22.41 20.65 21.25
N THR A 113 -22.23 21.33 22.38
CA THR A 113 -20.94 21.91 22.80
C THR A 113 -20.60 21.43 24.22
N ALA A 114 -19.33 21.13 24.46
CA ALA A 114 -18.82 20.73 25.78
C ALA A 114 -17.32 21.00 25.90
N ASN A 115 -16.86 21.22 27.13
CA ASN A 115 -15.45 21.34 27.48
C ASN A 115 -15.03 20.11 28.31
N VAL A 116 -13.94 19.46 27.93
CA VAL A 116 -13.35 18.33 28.66
C VAL A 116 -11.91 18.67 28.97
N THR A 117 -11.60 18.81 30.26
CA THR A 117 -10.21 19.02 30.71
C THR A 117 -9.64 17.70 31.19
N ILE A 118 -8.45 17.35 30.69
CA ILE A 118 -7.79 16.08 30.97
C ILE A 118 -6.48 16.38 31.68
N ARG A 119 -6.31 15.80 32.87
CA ARG A 119 -5.08 15.83 33.65
C ARG A 119 -4.61 14.41 33.90
N MET A 120 -3.32 14.25 34.10
CA MET A 120 -2.72 12.98 34.51
C MET A 120 -1.73 13.24 35.66
N ASP A 121 -1.85 12.51 36.78
CA ASP A 121 -1.03 12.75 37.98
C ASP A 121 0.46 12.46 37.69
N SER A 122 1.25 13.52 37.51
CA SER A 122 2.68 13.47 37.21
C SER A 122 3.52 13.22 38.46
N LYS A 123 3.23 12.16 39.21
CA LYS A 123 4.17 11.70 40.25
C LYS A 123 5.41 11.09 39.58
N ASN A 124 6.39 11.98 39.39
CA ASN A 124 7.75 11.80 38.90
C ASN A 124 7.88 11.55 37.39
N LEU A 125 8.00 12.64 36.62
CA LEU A 125 8.97 12.74 35.52
C LEU A 125 9.21 14.22 35.18
N THR A 126 10.33 14.76 35.67
CA THR A 126 10.95 15.96 35.10
C THR A 126 11.71 15.56 33.85
N THR A 127 11.17 15.89 32.67
CA THR A 127 11.99 16.07 31.47
C THR A 127 11.56 17.38 30.83
N ALA A 128 12.48 18.35 30.89
CA ALA A 128 12.39 19.55 30.07
C ALA A 128 12.44 19.13 28.60
N ASN A 129 11.43 19.50 27.83
CA ASN A 129 11.55 19.66 26.39
C ASN A 129 10.94 21.00 26.01
N ASN A 130 11.79 21.86 25.47
CA ASN A 130 11.34 22.95 24.62
C ASN A 130 10.79 22.30 23.36
N ASP A 131 9.56 22.58 22.99
CA ASP A 131 9.19 22.68 21.59
C ASP A 131 7.97 23.58 21.39
N ILE A 132 8.01 24.27 20.27
CA ILE A 132 7.26 25.48 19.94
C ILE A 132 5.83 25.12 19.51
N HIS A 133 4.87 25.87 20.04
CA HIS A 133 3.44 25.76 19.76
C HIS A 133 3.08 26.17 18.33
N ALA A 134 2.11 25.46 17.72
CA ALA A 134 1.34 25.95 16.59
C ALA A 134 -0.14 25.53 16.72
N ASN A 135 -1.03 26.53 16.81
CA ASN A 135 -2.49 26.36 16.74
C ASN A 135 -2.93 26.38 15.26
N TYR A 136 -3.84 25.47 14.88
CA TYR A 136 -4.58 25.57 13.62
C TYR A 136 -6.06 25.23 13.80
N ASP A 137 -6.90 26.07 13.19
CA ASP A 137 -8.35 25.92 13.02
C ASP A 137 -8.64 25.22 11.68
N ILE A 138 -9.65 24.34 11.67
CA ILE A 138 -10.06 23.52 10.51
C ILE A 138 -11.09 24.27 9.64
N GLY A 139 -10.87 24.22 8.32
CA GLY A 139 -11.83 24.59 7.26
C GLY A 139 -12.49 23.36 6.62
N VAL A 140 -13.76 23.53 6.25
CA VAL A 140 -14.80 22.52 5.96
C VAL A 140 -14.57 21.68 4.69
N GLY A 141 -15.02 20.43 4.73
CA GLY A 141 -14.99 19.48 3.63
C GLY A 141 -15.96 19.76 2.48
N VAL A 142 -15.75 19.03 1.38
CA VAL A 142 -16.62 19.07 0.22
C VAL A 142 -16.95 17.63 -0.20
N SER A 143 -18.24 17.31 -0.21
CA SER A 143 -18.80 16.16 -0.92
C SER A 143 -19.30 16.66 -2.28
N PHE A 144 -18.98 15.97 -3.37
CA PHE A 144 -19.53 16.27 -4.70
C PHE A 144 -20.41 15.13 -5.22
N PRO A 145 -21.41 15.43 -6.08
CA PRO A 145 -22.47 14.53 -6.49
C PRO A 145 -22.21 14.00 -7.89
N THR A 146 -21.11 13.26 -8.09
CA THR A 146 -20.96 12.41 -9.27
C THR A 146 -20.18 11.20 -8.86
N LYS A 147 -20.78 10.03 -9.09
CA LYS A 147 -20.24 8.70 -8.87
C LYS A 147 -19.05 8.45 -9.82
N MET A 148 -17.97 9.22 -9.69
CA MET A 148 -16.64 8.71 -10.02
C MET A 148 -16.26 7.93 -8.78
N ASP A 149 -16.17 6.61 -8.91
CA ASP A 149 -15.90 5.69 -7.81
C ASP A 149 -14.71 6.22 -7.00
N ILE A 150 -14.99 6.66 -5.77
CA ILE A 150 -13.95 7.05 -4.82
C ILE A 150 -13.24 5.75 -4.47
N LYS A 151 -12.13 5.48 -5.17
CA LYS A 151 -11.29 4.32 -4.90
C LYS A 151 -10.82 4.37 -3.46
N PHE A 152 -10.77 3.21 -2.81
CA PHE A 152 -10.31 3.14 -1.45
C PHE A 152 -8.79 3.46 -1.41
N PRO A 153 -8.30 4.25 -0.43
CA PRO A 153 -6.87 4.55 -0.31
C PRO A 153 -6.10 3.31 0.21
N VAL A 154 -5.95 2.29 -0.64
CA VAL A 154 -5.34 0.99 -0.30
C VAL A 154 -3.91 1.18 0.16
N HIS A 155 -3.09 1.86 -0.64
CA HIS A 155 -1.66 2.07 -0.37
C HIS A 155 -1.46 2.86 0.93
N GLU A 156 -2.25 3.91 1.14
CA GLU A 156 -2.14 4.68 2.37
C GLU A 156 -2.62 3.90 3.59
N SER A 157 -3.65 3.06 3.46
CA SER A 157 -4.12 2.21 4.55
C SER A 157 -3.10 1.12 4.92
N ILE A 158 -2.42 0.53 3.93
CA ILE A 158 -1.26 -0.36 4.12
C ILE A 158 -0.15 0.38 4.89
N VAL A 159 0.15 1.62 4.50
CA VAL A 159 1.20 2.42 5.15
C VAL A 159 0.81 2.86 6.57
N VAL A 160 -0.45 3.21 6.82
CA VAL A 160 -0.95 3.46 8.19
C VAL A 160 -0.74 2.22 9.06
N ALA A 161 -1.12 1.03 8.58
CA ALA A 161 -0.92 -0.21 9.31
C ALA A 161 0.56 -0.47 9.59
N ALA A 162 1.43 -0.23 8.60
CA ALA A 162 2.87 -0.37 8.77
C ALA A 162 3.46 0.61 9.81
N PHE A 163 2.97 1.85 9.88
CA PHE A 163 3.38 2.78 10.94
C PHE A 163 2.93 2.30 12.33
N ILE A 164 1.71 1.80 12.45
CA ILE A 164 1.17 1.26 13.71
C ILE A 164 1.99 0.06 14.21
N GLU A 165 2.42 -0.83 13.29
CA GLU A 165 3.20 -2.03 13.62
C GLU A 165 4.71 -1.76 13.78
N SER A 166 5.17 -0.54 13.50
CA SER A 166 6.59 -0.17 13.57
C SER A 166 7.04 0.25 14.97
N ASP A 167 8.35 0.48 15.11
CA ASP A 167 8.97 1.07 16.30
C ASP A 167 8.63 2.58 16.43
N MET A 168 7.93 3.19 15.46
CA MET A 168 7.51 4.60 15.52
C MET A 168 6.28 4.74 16.39
N ILE A 169 6.28 5.74 17.28
CA ILE A 169 5.05 6.09 18.00
C ILE A 169 4.03 6.64 17.00
N PHE A 170 2.98 5.86 16.76
CA PHE A 170 1.89 6.21 15.86
C PHE A 170 0.56 5.79 16.51
N PRO A 171 -0.46 6.68 16.57
CA PRO A 171 -1.72 6.35 17.23
C PRO A 171 -2.40 5.18 16.52
N ARG A 172 -2.76 4.13 17.28
CA ARG A 172 -3.34 2.89 16.77
C ARG A 172 -4.72 3.10 16.15
N GLY A 173 -5.48 4.09 16.62
CA GLY A 173 -6.77 4.47 16.04
C GLY A 173 -6.65 5.33 14.77
N THR A 174 -5.45 5.51 14.24
CA THR A 174 -5.26 6.26 13.00
C THR A 174 -5.81 5.48 11.81
N VAL A 175 -6.56 6.18 10.97
CA VAL A 175 -7.02 5.78 9.65
C VAL A 175 -6.64 6.87 8.66
N TYR A 176 -6.70 6.61 7.36
CA TYR A 176 -6.32 7.62 6.36
C TYR A 176 -7.01 8.97 6.62
N ASN A 177 -8.31 8.98 6.94
CA ASN A 177 -9.08 10.20 7.16
C ASN A 177 -8.56 11.09 8.30
N ASN A 178 -8.02 10.53 9.39
CA ASN A 178 -7.66 11.31 10.58
C ASN A 178 -6.17 11.54 10.80
N ILE A 179 -5.33 11.25 9.82
CA ILE A 179 -3.92 11.63 9.82
C ILE A 179 -3.78 13.14 10.04
N ASN A 180 -2.93 13.54 10.99
CA ASN A 180 -2.68 14.95 11.28
C ASN A 180 -1.61 15.57 10.34
N ASP A 181 -1.51 16.89 10.36
CA ASP A 181 -0.65 17.66 9.45
C ASP A 181 0.85 17.33 9.64
N LYS A 182 1.28 16.96 10.86
CA LYS A 182 2.66 16.55 11.11
C LYS A 182 2.98 15.22 10.40
N GLN A 183 2.02 14.31 10.30
CA GLN A 183 2.19 13.01 9.66
C GLN A 183 1.90 13.04 8.15
N TRP A 184 1.06 13.97 7.71
CA TRP A 184 0.52 14.01 6.35
C TRP A 184 1.58 14.07 5.24
N GLU A 185 2.74 14.69 5.49
CA GLU A 185 3.82 14.73 4.49
C GLU A 185 4.38 13.34 4.13
N PHE A 186 4.30 12.33 5.01
CA PHE A 186 4.59 10.95 4.62
C PHE A 186 3.59 10.44 3.59
N PHE A 187 2.31 10.70 3.80
CA PHE A 187 1.23 10.21 2.94
C PHE A 187 1.13 10.99 1.62
N ARG A 188 1.50 12.27 1.60
CA ARG A 188 1.78 12.98 0.34
C ARG A 188 2.87 12.31 -0.48
N GLY A 189 3.81 11.63 0.18
CA GLY A 189 4.83 10.85 -0.48
C GLY A 189 4.29 9.53 -0.99
N VAL A 190 3.41 8.88 -0.23
CA VAL A 190 2.74 7.66 -0.67
C VAL A 190 1.97 7.93 -1.97
N VAL A 191 1.13 8.96 -2.01
CA VAL A 191 0.36 9.31 -3.22
C VAL A 191 1.23 9.80 -4.39
N TRP A 192 2.47 10.22 -4.14
CA TRP A 192 3.27 10.93 -5.13
C TRP A 192 3.58 10.09 -6.38
N ASN A 193 3.73 8.78 -6.28
CA ASN A 193 4.07 7.97 -7.45
C ASN A 193 2.88 7.90 -8.43
N ASP A 194 1.65 7.84 -7.92
CA ASP A 194 0.41 7.87 -8.71
C ASP A 194 0.10 9.29 -9.24
N ASP A 195 0.61 10.32 -8.57
CA ASP A 195 0.48 11.72 -8.98
C ASP A 195 1.81 12.47 -8.90
N PRO A 196 2.78 12.14 -9.76
CA PRO A 196 4.13 12.70 -9.67
C PRO A 196 4.17 14.15 -10.16
N SER A 197 3.08 14.61 -10.77
CA SER A 197 2.87 16.00 -11.16
C SER A 197 2.11 16.80 -10.09
N CYS A 198 1.61 16.16 -9.00
CA CYS A 198 0.79 16.77 -7.95
C CYS A 198 -0.52 17.45 -8.43
N LEU A 199 -1.15 16.92 -9.49
CA LEU A 199 -2.37 17.46 -10.12
C LEU A 199 -3.68 17.06 -9.42
N LEU A 200 -3.64 16.14 -8.45
CA LEU A 200 -4.80 15.77 -7.63
C LEU A 200 -5.02 16.74 -6.47
N PHE A 201 -4.05 17.60 -6.17
CA PHE A 201 -4.06 18.47 -5.00
C PHE A 201 -4.10 19.95 -5.39
N GLU A 202 -4.83 20.72 -4.59
CA GLU A 202 -4.85 22.18 -4.70
C GLU A 202 -3.56 22.78 -4.13
N ASP A 203 -2.99 23.78 -4.80
CA ASP A 203 -1.78 24.48 -4.35
C ASP A 203 -2.12 25.58 -3.33
N ILE A 204 -2.35 25.17 -2.08
CA ILE A 204 -2.77 26.07 -0.99
C ILE A 204 -1.63 26.23 0.02
N THR A 205 -1.38 27.48 0.41
CA THR A 205 -0.26 27.83 1.32
C THR A 205 -0.38 27.22 2.72
N GLU A 206 -1.61 27.09 3.22
CA GLU A 206 -1.93 26.65 4.58
C GLU A 206 -2.37 25.18 4.69
N ASP A 207 -2.71 24.54 3.56
CA ASP A 207 -3.25 23.17 3.56
C ASP A 207 -2.70 22.39 2.37
N ASN A 208 -2.20 21.18 2.62
CA ASN A 208 -1.66 20.30 1.59
C ASN A 208 -2.46 19.00 1.43
N ARG A 209 -3.69 18.99 1.95
CA ARG A 209 -4.61 17.85 1.99
C ARG A 209 -5.88 18.06 1.18
N MET A 210 -6.05 19.26 0.60
CA MET A 210 -7.19 19.60 -0.24
C MET A 210 -7.01 18.97 -1.63
N PHE A 211 -7.91 18.05 -1.96
CA PHE A 211 -7.99 17.46 -3.29
C PHE A 211 -8.75 18.40 -4.25
N GLY A 212 -8.21 18.55 -5.45
CA GLY A 212 -8.93 19.14 -6.57
C GLY A 212 -9.91 18.15 -7.18
N LEU A 213 -10.58 18.56 -8.27
CA LEU A 213 -11.53 17.70 -8.98
C LEU A 213 -10.86 16.55 -9.77
N GLY A 214 -9.53 16.47 -9.79
CA GLY A 214 -8.75 15.44 -10.51
C GLY A 214 -8.82 15.53 -12.04
N VAL A 215 -9.46 16.57 -12.60
CA VAL A 215 -9.62 16.75 -14.05
C VAL A 215 -8.26 16.96 -14.75
N GLU A 216 -7.36 17.70 -14.12
CA GLU A 216 -6.02 17.95 -14.66
C GLU A 216 -5.19 16.67 -14.69
N TRP A 217 -5.22 15.90 -13.60
CA TRP A 217 -4.59 14.59 -13.52
C TRP A 217 -5.12 13.65 -14.60
N LEU A 218 -6.45 13.53 -14.73
CA LEU A 218 -7.09 12.65 -15.72
C LEU A 218 -6.71 13.05 -17.15
N ASN A 219 -6.65 14.36 -17.43
CA ASN A 219 -6.23 14.88 -18.72
C ASN A 219 -4.76 14.57 -18.99
N ALA A 220 -3.86 14.77 -18.01
CA ALA A 220 -2.45 14.42 -18.15
C ALA A 220 -2.26 12.90 -18.36
N PHE A 221 -2.97 12.09 -17.59
CA PHE A 221 -2.93 10.63 -17.68
C PHE A 221 -3.40 10.12 -19.05
N LYS A 222 -4.53 10.63 -19.57
CA LYS A 222 -5.10 10.16 -20.86
C LYS A 222 -4.44 10.82 -22.07
N PHE A 223 -4.24 12.12 -22.03
CA PHE A 223 -3.91 12.96 -23.20
C PHE A 223 -2.64 13.82 -23.03
N GLY A 224 -1.94 13.70 -21.91
CA GLY A 224 -0.71 14.45 -21.66
C GLY A 224 0.42 14.12 -22.64
N ASP A 225 1.38 15.04 -22.73
CA ASP A 225 2.61 14.86 -23.50
C ASP A 225 3.43 13.67 -22.95
N GLU A 226 3.99 12.84 -23.83
CA GLU A 226 4.81 11.67 -23.45
C GLU A 226 6.03 12.02 -22.57
N LYS A 227 6.43 13.29 -22.55
CA LYS A 227 7.56 13.80 -21.76
C LYS A 227 7.19 14.22 -20.34
N CYS A 228 5.89 14.36 -20.02
CA CYS A 228 5.46 14.76 -18.68
C CYS A 228 5.53 13.60 -17.69
N MET A 229 5.74 13.92 -16.41
CA MET A 229 5.86 12.93 -15.35
C MET A 229 4.70 11.93 -15.30
N THR A 230 3.46 12.41 -15.39
CA THR A 230 2.28 11.53 -15.32
C THR A 230 2.28 10.47 -16.43
N LYS A 231 2.61 10.84 -17.68
CA LYS A 231 2.71 9.87 -18.78
C LYS A 231 3.90 8.94 -18.61
N ARG A 232 5.05 9.47 -18.22
CA ARG A 232 6.29 8.68 -18.08
C ARG A 232 6.20 7.65 -16.97
N SER A 233 5.60 7.99 -15.82
CA SER A 233 5.46 7.08 -14.68
C SER A 233 4.42 5.99 -14.92
N HIS A 234 3.32 6.28 -15.63
CA HIS A 234 2.26 5.27 -15.80
C HIS A 234 2.39 4.46 -17.09
N MET A 235 2.89 5.05 -18.17
CA MET A 235 2.88 4.42 -19.51
C MET A 235 4.24 4.46 -20.22
N GLY A 236 5.26 5.02 -19.57
CA GLY A 236 6.54 5.31 -20.20
C GLY A 236 7.74 4.69 -19.50
N ASP A 237 8.86 5.39 -19.60
CA ASP A 237 10.18 4.95 -19.16
C ASP A 237 10.42 5.05 -17.64
N LEU A 238 9.48 5.65 -16.90
CA LEU A 238 9.50 5.74 -15.43
C LEU A 238 8.51 4.79 -14.75
N GLN A 239 7.92 3.81 -15.45
CA GLN A 239 7.05 2.78 -14.86
C GLN A 239 7.67 2.01 -13.68
N PHE A 240 9.00 2.00 -13.55
CA PHE A 240 9.66 1.44 -12.39
C PHE A 240 9.31 2.15 -11.08
N LEU A 241 8.75 3.37 -11.13
CA LEU A 241 8.20 4.06 -9.95
C LEU A 241 7.02 3.30 -9.33
N HIS A 242 6.35 2.43 -10.09
CA HIS A 242 5.29 1.53 -9.60
C HIS A 242 5.76 0.08 -9.52
N GLY A 243 7.07 -0.16 -9.48
CA GLY A 243 7.61 -1.51 -9.55
C GLY A 243 7.38 -2.22 -10.90
N MET A 244 7.05 -1.49 -11.97
CA MET A 244 6.76 -2.06 -13.29
C MET A 244 7.92 -1.91 -14.27
N GLY A 245 7.99 -2.80 -15.25
CA GLY A 245 8.90 -2.67 -16.39
C GLY A 245 8.41 -1.60 -17.37
N SER A 246 9.33 -0.86 -17.99
CA SER A 246 8.95 0.23 -18.90
C SER A 246 8.42 -0.24 -20.26
N VAL A 247 8.82 -1.43 -20.69
CA VAL A 247 8.48 -1.98 -22.02
C VAL A 247 8.39 -3.50 -21.97
N MET A 248 7.55 -4.06 -22.84
CA MET A 248 7.41 -5.50 -23.01
C MET A 248 8.78 -6.15 -23.28
N GLY A 249 9.07 -7.25 -22.59
CA GLY A 249 10.33 -7.97 -22.73
C GLY A 249 11.54 -7.31 -22.05
N GLU A 250 11.32 -6.26 -21.24
CA GLU A 250 12.39 -5.70 -20.41
C GLU A 250 12.96 -6.75 -19.46
N LYS A 251 14.30 -6.81 -19.34
CA LYS A 251 14.95 -7.76 -18.44
C LYS A 251 14.67 -7.34 -16.98
N PRO A 252 14.29 -8.28 -16.08
CA PRO A 252 13.94 -7.94 -14.70
C PRO A 252 15.08 -7.26 -13.93
N HIS A 253 16.34 -7.61 -14.23
CA HIS A 253 17.50 -6.94 -13.65
C HIS A 253 17.60 -5.45 -14.01
N LYS A 254 17.09 -5.03 -15.18
CA LYS A 254 17.07 -3.61 -15.57
C LYS A 254 16.04 -2.85 -14.74
N THR A 255 14.81 -3.36 -14.66
CA THR A 255 13.74 -2.77 -13.84
C THR A 255 14.16 -2.66 -12.38
N ARG A 256 14.65 -3.76 -11.79
CA ARG A 256 15.18 -3.76 -10.41
C ARG A 256 16.30 -2.74 -10.23
N ARG A 257 17.24 -2.60 -11.17
CA ARG A 257 18.32 -1.61 -11.08
C ARG A 257 17.76 -0.18 -11.00
N ASN A 258 16.75 0.13 -11.82
CA ASN A 258 16.14 1.45 -11.82
C ASN A 258 15.38 1.73 -10.52
N ILE A 259 14.61 0.75 -10.03
CA ILE A 259 13.97 0.78 -8.71
C ILE A 259 15.00 1.09 -7.62
N MET A 260 16.10 0.32 -7.57
CA MET A 260 17.12 0.48 -6.54
C MET A 260 17.81 1.85 -6.59
N MET A 261 18.06 2.39 -7.78
CA MET A 261 18.64 3.73 -7.94
C MET A 261 17.70 4.82 -7.40
N TRP A 262 16.41 4.73 -7.72
CA TRP A 262 15.43 5.67 -7.22
C TRP A 262 15.23 5.57 -5.70
N MET A 263 15.08 4.34 -5.19
CA MET A 263 14.97 4.07 -3.75
C MET A 263 16.18 4.61 -2.97
N GLU A 264 17.38 4.49 -3.53
CA GLU A 264 18.60 5.04 -2.92
C GLU A 264 18.52 6.55 -2.72
N VAL A 265 18.17 7.28 -3.77
CA VAL A 265 18.10 8.74 -3.74
C VAL A 265 17.02 9.21 -2.78
N MET A 266 15.80 8.64 -2.87
CA MET A 266 14.67 9.02 -2.02
C MET A 266 14.94 8.68 -0.55
N TYR A 267 15.52 7.52 -0.26
CA TYR A 267 15.84 7.13 1.11
C TYR A 267 16.95 8.01 1.72
N LYS A 268 18.00 8.31 0.95
CA LYS A 268 19.07 9.20 1.40
C LYS A 268 18.56 10.62 1.64
N LEU A 269 17.70 11.13 0.75
CA LEU A 269 17.00 12.41 0.92
C LEU A 269 16.14 12.41 2.18
N ALA A 270 15.37 11.34 2.40
CA ALA A 270 14.53 11.16 3.59
C ALA A 270 15.35 11.15 4.89
N CYS A 271 16.50 10.48 4.90
CA CYS A 271 17.39 10.49 6.05
C CYS A 271 17.95 11.90 6.29
N GLY A 272 18.36 12.57 5.21
CA GLY A 272 18.80 13.96 5.20
C GLY A 272 20.24 14.19 5.65
N ASP A 273 20.98 13.11 5.91
CA ASP A 273 22.37 13.09 6.37
C ASP A 273 23.24 12.08 5.60
N GLN A 274 22.74 11.58 4.46
CA GLN A 274 23.42 10.54 3.65
C GLN A 274 23.84 11.03 2.25
N GLY A 275 24.11 12.33 2.11
CA GLY A 275 24.73 12.90 0.90
C GLY A 275 23.79 13.16 -0.28
N VAL A 276 22.48 13.21 -0.03
CA VAL A 276 21.47 13.70 -1.00
C VAL A 276 20.68 14.83 -0.34
N SER A 277 20.54 15.94 -1.05
CA SER A 277 19.87 17.17 -0.64
C SER A 277 18.70 17.49 -1.57
N GLU A 278 17.67 18.16 -1.07
CA GLU A 278 16.53 18.61 -1.88
C GLU A 278 16.92 19.63 -2.97
N HIS A 279 18.10 20.22 -2.87
CA HIS A 279 18.66 21.17 -3.83
C HIS A 279 19.59 20.54 -4.88
N ASP A 280 19.83 19.22 -4.81
CA ASP A 280 20.62 18.54 -5.82
C ASP A 280 19.84 18.46 -7.13
N THR A 281 20.53 18.58 -8.26
CA THR A 281 19.89 18.53 -9.58
C THR A 281 19.54 17.10 -9.96
N LEU A 282 18.43 16.93 -10.69
CA LEU A 282 17.96 15.61 -11.12
C LEU A 282 19.02 14.87 -11.96
N GLY A 283 19.76 15.57 -12.81
CA GLY A 283 20.83 14.97 -13.63
C GLY A 283 22.02 14.43 -12.83
N GLU A 284 22.29 14.99 -11.65
CA GLU A 284 23.40 14.57 -10.78
C GLU A 284 23.03 13.32 -9.98
N VAL A 285 21.84 13.32 -9.37
CA VAL A 285 21.42 12.24 -8.46
C VAL A 285 20.67 11.10 -9.16
N LEU A 286 20.02 11.37 -10.30
CA LEU A 286 19.20 10.42 -11.06
C LEU A 286 19.64 10.38 -12.54
N PRO A 287 20.91 10.00 -12.81
CA PRO A 287 21.48 10.07 -14.14
C PRO A 287 20.75 9.16 -15.14
N GLY A 288 20.33 9.74 -16.26
CA GLY A 288 19.66 9.03 -17.36
C GLY A 288 18.15 8.83 -17.18
N PHE A 289 17.56 9.31 -16.08
CA PHE A 289 16.10 9.33 -15.90
C PHE A 289 15.48 10.65 -16.35
N PHE A 290 16.25 11.72 -16.43
CA PHE A 290 15.78 13.02 -16.88
C PHE A 290 16.75 13.55 -17.94
N GLU A 291 16.18 14.09 -19.01
CA GLU A 291 16.94 14.67 -20.12
C GLU A 291 16.59 16.14 -20.27
N LYS A 292 17.21 16.83 -21.23
CA LYS A 292 16.91 18.25 -21.46
C LYS A 292 15.47 18.47 -21.92
N GLU A 293 14.89 17.48 -22.60
CA GLU A 293 13.58 17.56 -23.21
C GLU A 293 12.44 17.00 -22.34
N THR A 294 12.74 16.41 -21.18
CA THR A 294 11.71 15.89 -20.25
C THR A 294 11.12 17.01 -19.40
N VAL A 295 9.95 16.78 -18.82
CA VAL A 295 9.31 17.72 -17.87
C VAL A 295 9.03 16.98 -16.55
N PRO A 296 9.79 17.26 -15.47
CA PRO A 296 10.91 18.20 -15.39
C PRO A 296 12.15 17.74 -16.17
N SER A 297 13.04 18.68 -16.48
CA SER A 297 14.32 18.37 -17.14
C SER A 297 15.40 17.98 -16.12
N LYS A 298 16.58 17.61 -16.60
CA LYS A 298 17.72 17.25 -15.74
C LYS A 298 18.31 18.40 -14.91
N TYR A 299 17.93 19.65 -15.19
CA TYR A 299 18.50 20.84 -14.55
C TYR A 299 17.71 21.30 -13.32
N GLU A 300 16.49 20.80 -13.17
CA GLU A 300 15.61 21.02 -12.03
C GLU A 300 16.15 20.25 -10.81
N ILE A 301 15.68 20.62 -9.62
CA ILE A 301 16.13 20.03 -8.36
C ILE A 301 15.11 19.04 -7.80
N LEU A 302 15.56 18.17 -6.89
CA LEU A 302 14.70 17.18 -6.23
C LEU A 302 13.47 17.81 -5.55
N ARG A 303 13.61 18.99 -4.94
CA ARG A 303 12.49 19.73 -4.34
C ARG A 303 11.38 20.02 -5.35
N ASP A 304 11.75 20.51 -6.53
CA ASP A 304 10.78 20.91 -7.56
C ASP A 304 10.08 19.69 -8.15
N LEU A 305 10.78 18.57 -8.29
CA LEU A 305 10.18 17.29 -8.66
C LEU A 305 9.14 16.81 -7.63
N ILE A 306 9.50 16.88 -6.34
CA ILE A 306 8.68 16.32 -5.25
C ILE A 306 7.46 17.22 -4.90
N LEU A 307 7.58 18.53 -5.09
CA LEU A 307 6.47 19.47 -4.91
C LEU A 307 5.61 19.66 -6.17
N ALA A 308 6.24 19.54 -7.35
CA ALA A 308 5.63 19.71 -8.65
C ALA A 308 4.71 20.95 -8.71
N THR A 309 3.43 20.78 -9.04
CA THR A 309 2.47 21.89 -9.14
C THR A 309 1.97 22.44 -7.80
N THR A 310 2.46 21.91 -6.67
CA THR A 310 2.07 22.35 -5.31
C THR A 310 3.23 22.97 -4.50
N PRO A 311 3.95 23.99 -5.03
CA PRO A 311 5.13 24.53 -4.37
C PRO A 311 4.82 25.46 -3.18
N ASN A 312 3.59 25.97 -3.05
CA ASN A 312 3.30 27.08 -2.14
C ASN A 312 3.01 26.67 -0.70
N TYR A 313 2.87 25.37 -0.40
CA TYR A 313 2.65 24.90 0.96
C TYR A 313 3.86 25.19 1.86
N LYS A 314 3.68 26.07 2.85
CA LYS A 314 4.81 26.60 3.65
C LYS A 314 5.38 25.60 4.68
N TYR A 315 4.68 24.51 4.97
CA TYR A 315 5.14 23.47 5.90
C TYR A 315 5.61 22.20 5.19
N ALA A 316 5.85 22.26 3.88
CA ALA A 316 6.30 21.11 3.11
C ALA A 316 7.57 20.49 3.71
N ASN A 317 7.54 19.17 3.91
CA ASN A 317 8.65 18.42 4.45
C ASN A 317 9.11 17.37 3.43
N ILE A 318 10.05 17.79 2.58
CA ILE A 318 10.56 16.97 1.48
C ILE A 318 11.15 15.65 1.98
N LYS A 319 11.77 15.63 3.17
CA LYS A 319 12.32 14.41 3.74
C LYS A 319 11.23 13.38 4.08
N ARG A 320 10.12 13.81 4.66
CA ARG A 320 8.98 12.93 4.96
C ARG A 320 8.29 12.47 3.67
N ARG A 321 8.13 13.38 2.70
CA ARG A 321 7.55 13.03 1.38
C ARG A 321 8.41 12.02 0.61
N ALA A 322 9.72 12.22 0.58
CA ALA A 322 10.66 11.27 -0.01
C ALA A 322 10.60 9.89 0.67
N PHE A 323 10.37 9.85 1.98
CA PHE A 323 10.20 8.57 2.67
C PHE A 323 8.89 7.87 2.28
N GLY A 324 7.79 8.63 2.17
CA GLY A 324 6.52 8.10 1.69
C GLY A 324 6.61 7.49 0.28
N ILE A 325 7.36 8.12 -0.62
CA ILE A 325 7.66 7.60 -1.97
C ILE A 325 8.29 6.20 -1.88
N CYS A 326 9.22 5.98 -0.94
CA CYS A 326 9.80 4.66 -0.73
C CYS A 326 8.77 3.62 -0.26
N LEU A 327 7.83 4.02 0.60
CA LEU A 327 6.79 3.11 1.12
C LEU A 327 5.79 2.73 0.02
N HIS A 328 5.42 3.68 -0.84
CA HIS A 328 4.57 3.42 -2.01
C HIS A 328 5.18 2.32 -2.90
N MET A 329 6.45 2.47 -3.25
CA MET A 329 7.13 1.50 -4.09
C MET A 329 7.16 0.10 -3.50
N ILE A 330 7.28 -0.03 -2.18
CA ILE A 330 7.19 -1.33 -1.51
C ILE A 330 5.77 -1.87 -1.66
N SER A 331 4.73 -1.05 -1.43
CA SER A 331 3.34 -1.48 -1.58
C SER A 331 3.00 -1.94 -3.01
N ASP A 332 3.32 -1.14 -4.04
CA ASP A 332 3.10 -1.51 -5.44
C ASP A 332 3.85 -2.78 -5.80
N SER A 333 5.06 -2.95 -5.26
CA SER A 333 5.83 -4.15 -5.53
C SER A 333 5.15 -5.43 -5.04
N TYR A 334 4.13 -5.38 -4.19
CA TYR A 334 3.35 -6.56 -3.78
C TYR A 334 1.96 -6.61 -4.40
N ALA A 335 1.50 -5.54 -5.06
CA ALA A 335 0.26 -5.54 -5.80
C ALA A 335 0.40 -6.42 -7.05
N LEU A 336 -0.55 -7.34 -7.25
CA LEU A 336 -0.49 -8.30 -8.36
C LEU A 336 -0.69 -7.62 -9.72
N GLY A 337 -1.36 -6.46 -9.75
CA GLY A 337 -1.44 -5.55 -10.90
C GLY A 337 -0.06 -5.11 -11.41
N HIS A 338 0.91 -5.02 -10.52
CA HIS A 338 2.21 -4.42 -10.79
C HIS A 338 3.32 -5.45 -10.95
N THR A 339 3.32 -6.48 -10.10
CA THR A 339 4.34 -7.53 -10.13
C THR A 339 3.76 -8.91 -9.89
N GLN A 340 4.32 -9.89 -10.59
CA GLN A 340 4.09 -11.29 -10.28
C GLN A 340 5.16 -11.76 -9.29
N ARG A 341 4.73 -12.31 -8.16
CA ARG A 341 5.62 -12.93 -7.16
C ARG A 341 5.35 -14.42 -7.01
N ARG A 342 6.35 -15.13 -6.49
CA ARG A 342 6.23 -16.55 -6.12
C ARG A 342 5.36 -16.69 -4.88
N LEU A 343 4.22 -17.38 -5.01
CA LEU A 343 3.38 -17.74 -3.87
C LEU A 343 4.07 -18.81 -3.01
N ARG A 344 4.18 -18.56 -1.69
CA ARG A 344 4.84 -19.46 -0.73
C ARG A 344 3.86 -20.42 -0.04
N ASN A 345 2.58 -20.08 0.02
CA ASN A 345 1.52 -20.90 0.61
C ASN A 345 0.46 -21.33 -0.42
N PRO A 346 0.82 -22.06 -1.49
CA PRO A 346 -0.12 -22.46 -2.54
C PRO A 346 -1.25 -23.37 -2.03
N SER A 347 -1.13 -23.97 -0.85
CA SER A 347 -2.18 -24.76 -0.21
C SER A 347 -3.38 -23.95 0.26
N ASP A 348 -3.24 -22.64 0.41
CA ASP A 348 -4.31 -21.74 0.87
C ASP A 348 -5.06 -21.07 -0.28
N LEU A 349 -4.54 -21.18 -1.50
CA LEU A 349 -5.23 -20.80 -2.72
C LEU A 349 -6.49 -21.67 -2.88
N ILE A 350 -7.65 -21.03 -3.05
CA ILE A 350 -8.92 -21.70 -3.36
C ILE A 350 -9.34 -21.42 -4.80
N GLU A 351 -10.49 -21.98 -5.21
CA GLU A 351 -11.03 -21.71 -6.55
C GLU A 351 -11.28 -20.20 -6.74
N ARG A 352 -10.93 -19.73 -7.94
CA ARG A 352 -11.18 -18.35 -8.37
C ARG A 352 -12.65 -18.00 -8.17
N ASP A 353 -12.92 -16.71 -7.99
CA ASP A 353 -14.31 -16.24 -7.91
C ASP A 353 -15.02 -16.30 -9.27
N THR A 354 -16.28 -15.86 -9.28
CA THR A 354 -17.11 -15.82 -10.49
C THR A 354 -16.62 -14.81 -11.53
N ALA A 355 -15.84 -13.80 -11.12
CA ALA A 355 -15.18 -12.85 -12.00
C ALA A 355 -13.81 -13.36 -12.49
N GLY A 356 -13.33 -14.48 -11.94
CA GLY A 356 -12.07 -15.09 -12.29
C GLY A 356 -10.88 -14.58 -11.49
N TYR A 357 -11.07 -13.88 -10.36
CA TYR A 357 -9.99 -13.37 -9.52
C TYR A 357 -9.48 -14.41 -8.51
N ILE A 358 -8.22 -14.22 -8.08
CA ILE A 358 -7.56 -15.09 -7.11
C ILE A 358 -8.18 -14.93 -5.73
N ARG A 359 -8.37 -16.05 -5.02
CA ARG A 359 -8.86 -16.06 -3.64
C ARG A 359 -8.11 -17.03 -2.75
N PHE A 360 -8.10 -16.72 -1.47
CA PHE A 360 -7.51 -17.55 -0.41
C PHE A 360 -8.60 -18.04 0.55
N LYS A 361 -8.28 -19.06 1.36
CA LYS A 361 -9.19 -19.53 2.41
C LYS A 361 -9.55 -18.37 3.37
N PRO A 362 -10.74 -18.38 3.98
CA PRO A 362 -11.09 -17.43 5.04
C PRO A 362 -10.00 -17.38 6.12
N ASP A 363 -9.75 -16.19 6.65
CA ASP A 363 -8.74 -15.89 7.67
C ASP A 363 -7.27 -16.20 7.26
N THR A 364 -7.02 -16.45 5.97
CA THR A 364 -5.68 -16.59 5.39
C THR A 364 -5.43 -15.53 4.33
N TYR A 365 -4.18 -15.40 3.90
CA TYR A 365 -3.76 -14.46 2.86
C TYR A 365 -2.69 -15.11 1.97
N GLY A 366 -2.46 -14.55 0.78
CA GLY A 366 -1.34 -14.97 -0.05
C GLY A 366 -0.01 -14.48 0.51
N ASP A 367 0.89 -15.40 0.84
CA ASP A 367 2.28 -15.08 1.24
C ASP A 367 3.17 -15.05 -0.01
N TRP A 368 3.57 -13.85 -0.42
CA TRP A 368 4.28 -13.61 -1.66
C TRP A 368 5.78 -13.39 -1.44
N GLY A 369 6.59 -14.15 -2.18
CA GLY A 369 8.05 -14.14 -2.11
C GLY A 369 8.73 -13.35 -3.23
N SER A 370 9.71 -14.00 -3.86
CA SER A 370 10.55 -13.43 -4.91
C SER A 370 9.75 -13.03 -6.16
N ILE A 371 10.23 -11.99 -6.84
CA ILE A 371 9.62 -11.44 -8.05
C ILE A 371 9.92 -12.35 -9.24
N LEU A 372 8.87 -12.86 -9.86
CA LEU A 372 8.89 -13.63 -11.10
C LEU A 372 8.81 -12.73 -12.32
N CYS A 373 8.02 -11.65 -12.27
CA CYS A 373 7.85 -10.71 -13.36
C CYS A 373 7.55 -9.32 -12.82
N PHE A 374 8.12 -8.29 -13.44
CA PHE A 374 7.62 -6.92 -13.30
C PHE A 374 6.73 -6.66 -14.50
N HIS A 375 5.43 -6.39 -14.28
CA HIS A 375 4.51 -6.19 -15.38
C HIS A 375 4.77 -4.87 -16.09
N THR A 376 4.17 -4.68 -17.26
CA THR A 376 4.07 -3.40 -17.95
C THR A 376 2.62 -2.97 -17.96
N TYR A 377 2.36 -1.70 -17.68
CA TYR A 377 1.01 -1.16 -17.67
C TYR A 377 0.40 -1.15 -19.08
N ASN A 378 1.22 -0.84 -20.09
CA ASN A 378 0.78 -0.82 -21.48
C ASN A 378 0.27 -2.21 -21.90
N ASP A 379 -0.92 -2.23 -22.49
CA ASP A 379 -1.62 -3.44 -22.96
C ASP A 379 -2.06 -4.42 -21.86
N GLN A 380 -1.96 -4.03 -20.58
CA GLN A 380 -2.52 -4.79 -19.47
C GLN A 380 -4.05 -4.70 -19.48
N ASP A 381 -4.71 -5.76 -18.99
CA ASP A 381 -6.14 -5.72 -18.70
C ASP A 381 -6.40 -4.72 -17.55
N GLY A 382 -7.02 -3.59 -17.88
CA GLY A 382 -7.26 -2.49 -16.95
C GLY A 382 -8.22 -2.83 -15.81
N ASP A 383 -9.18 -3.73 -16.04
CA ASP A 383 -10.11 -4.17 -15.01
C ASP A 383 -9.38 -5.06 -14.00
N ARG A 384 -8.53 -5.96 -14.50
CA ARG A 384 -7.70 -6.83 -13.64
C ARG A 384 -6.64 -6.03 -12.89
N HIS A 385 -5.97 -5.09 -13.54
CA HIS A 385 -5.03 -4.18 -12.89
C HIS A 385 -5.73 -3.43 -11.75
N SER A 386 -6.85 -2.75 -12.05
CA SER A 386 -7.61 -2.00 -11.06
C SER A 386 -8.12 -2.85 -9.90
N HIS A 387 -8.48 -4.11 -10.13
CA HIS A 387 -8.93 -5.01 -9.05
C HIS A 387 -7.83 -5.31 -8.04
N TYR A 388 -6.58 -5.51 -8.49
CA TYR A 388 -5.47 -5.85 -7.58
C TYR A 388 -4.75 -4.64 -6.99
N ASP A 389 -5.14 -3.42 -7.39
CA ASP A 389 -4.67 -2.15 -6.82
C ASP A 389 -5.74 -1.45 -5.97
N ASP A 390 -6.96 -1.98 -5.97
CA ASP A 390 -8.07 -1.51 -5.15
C ASP A 390 -8.48 -2.61 -4.16
N LYS A 391 -9.48 -2.32 -3.32
CA LYS A 391 -10.19 -3.37 -2.58
C LYS A 391 -11.52 -3.67 -3.24
N ASP A 392 -11.85 -4.95 -3.27
CA ASP A 392 -13.23 -5.39 -3.44
C ASP A 392 -13.90 -5.46 -2.07
N GLY A 393 -15.08 -4.85 -1.92
CA GLY A 393 -15.90 -4.98 -0.72
C GLY A 393 -16.32 -3.65 -0.06
N GLU A 394 -17.39 -3.71 0.73
CA GLU A 394 -18.03 -2.52 1.32
C GLU A 394 -17.29 -1.99 2.56
N GLN A 395 -16.58 -2.85 3.30
CA GLN A 395 -15.91 -2.45 4.55
C GLN A 395 -14.45 -2.11 4.31
N ASP A 396 -14.03 -0.95 4.79
CA ASP A 396 -12.64 -0.50 4.72
C ASP A 396 -11.79 -1.30 5.72
N PRO A 397 -10.57 -1.74 5.34
CA PRO A 397 -9.66 -2.36 6.28
C PRO A 397 -9.36 -1.42 7.45
N ALA A 398 -9.28 -2.00 8.65
CA ALA A 398 -8.90 -1.28 9.86
C ALA A 398 -7.38 -1.38 10.05
N PRO A 399 -6.60 -0.30 9.86
CA PRO A 399 -5.13 -0.37 9.90
C PRO A 399 -4.53 -0.95 11.19
N ARG A 400 -5.25 -0.84 12.30
CA ARG A 400 -4.86 -1.39 13.60
C ARG A 400 -4.92 -2.92 13.71
N ASP A 401 -5.61 -3.57 12.76
CA ASP A 401 -5.76 -5.01 12.67
C ASP A 401 -5.39 -5.47 11.27
N VAL A 402 -4.14 -5.91 11.13
CA VAL A 402 -3.59 -6.38 9.85
C VAL A 402 -4.40 -7.53 9.22
N THR A 403 -5.22 -8.26 9.99
CA THR A 403 -6.06 -9.33 9.45
C THR A 403 -7.18 -8.82 8.54
N THR A 404 -7.60 -7.56 8.68
CA THR A 404 -8.60 -6.96 7.78
C THR A 404 -8.06 -6.72 6.36
N PHE A 405 -6.75 -6.89 6.14
CA PHE A 405 -6.12 -6.78 4.82
C PHE A 405 -5.96 -8.13 4.12
N ASN A 406 -6.44 -9.23 4.71
CA ASN A 406 -6.23 -10.58 4.17
C ASN A 406 -6.82 -10.77 2.76
N GLU A 407 -7.90 -10.06 2.43
CA GLU A 407 -8.55 -10.11 1.13
C GLU A 407 -7.83 -9.26 0.06
N ILE A 408 -6.99 -8.31 0.48
CA ILE A 408 -6.21 -7.46 -0.43
C ILE A 408 -4.90 -8.19 -0.77
N ILE A 409 -4.80 -8.64 -2.02
CA ILE A 409 -3.67 -9.47 -2.47
C ILE A 409 -2.34 -8.70 -2.33
N GLY A 410 -1.42 -9.26 -1.54
CA GLY A 410 -0.10 -8.67 -1.31
C GLY A 410 -0.02 -7.69 -0.14
N ALA A 411 -1.15 -7.18 0.36
CA ALA A 411 -1.17 -6.15 1.40
C ALA A 411 -0.45 -6.58 2.68
N ARG A 412 -0.61 -7.84 3.12
CA ARG A 412 0.08 -8.36 4.32
C ARG A 412 1.61 -8.31 4.18
N ASN A 413 2.15 -8.73 3.04
CA ASN A 413 3.59 -8.66 2.79
C ASN A 413 4.07 -7.21 2.60
N ALA A 414 3.25 -6.35 2.00
CA ALA A 414 3.53 -4.92 1.90
C ALA A 414 3.61 -4.25 3.28
N ILE A 415 2.67 -4.54 4.19
CA ILE A 415 2.68 -4.04 5.57
C ILE A 415 3.99 -4.46 6.26
N ASP A 416 4.37 -5.74 6.18
CA ASP A 416 5.62 -6.25 6.79
C ASP A 416 6.86 -5.56 6.20
N GLY A 417 6.90 -5.39 4.87
CA GLY A 417 8.00 -4.71 4.16
C GLY A 417 8.12 -3.23 4.55
N CYS A 418 7.00 -2.50 4.53
CA CYS A 418 6.92 -1.10 4.95
C CYS A 418 7.30 -0.95 6.43
N THR A 419 6.84 -1.84 7.31
CA THR A 419 7.16 -1.82 8.74
C THR A 419 8.67 -1.92 8.97
N LYS A 420 9.34 -2.86 8.29
CA LYS A 420 10.81 -2.99 8.33
C LYS A 420 11.50 -1.73 7.79
N MET A 421 11.00 -1.16 6.69
CA MET A 421 11.55 0.06 6.10
C MET A 421 11.43 1.26 7.04
N ILE A 422 10.28 1.42 7.71
CA ILE A 422 10.03 2.43 8.75
C ILE A 422 11.03 2.26 9.90
N ASN A 423 11.23 1.03 10.37
CA ASN A 423 12.20 0.75 11.44
C ASN A 423 13.64 1.09 11.05
N LEU A 424 14.04 0.83 9.80
CA LEU A 424 15.35 1.21 9.28
C LEU A 424 15.50 2.74 9.20
N PHE A 425 14.44 3.45 8.78
CA PHE A 425 14.40 4.91 8.71
C PHE A 425 14.48 5.59 10.09
N ILE A 426 13.74 5.11 11.09
CA ILE A 426 13.82 5.61 12.47
C ILE A 426 15.25 5.49 12.99
N LYS A 427 15.88 4.34 12.73
CA LYS A 427 17.27 4.06 13.12
C LYS A 427 18.30 4.83 12.28
N LYS A 428 17.85 5.58 11.26
CA LYS A 428 18.70 6.28 10.27
C LYS A 428 19.79 5.36 9.72
N THR A 429 19.38 4.13 9.40
CA THR A 429 20.30 3.09 8.95
C THR A 429 21.00 3.56 7.66
N PRO A 430 22.34 3.54 7.58
CA PRO A 430 23.02 3.93 6.35
C PRO A 430 22.66 2.99 5.20
N TRP A 431 22.47 3.54 4.00
CA TRP A 431 22.08 2.79 2.80
C TRP A 431 22.89 1.49 2.60
N ASP A 432 24.21 1.62 2.58
CA ASP A 432 25.16 0.51 2.36
C ASP A 432 25.35 -0.42 3.57
N LYS A 433 24.73 -0.12 4.71
CA LYS A 433 24.90 -0.90 5.96
C LYS A 433 23.64 -1.67 6.38
N GLY A 434 22.63 -1.74 5.53
CA GLY A 434 21.47 -2.61 5.77
C GLY A 434 20.29 -2.38 4.85
N VAL A 435 20.03 -1.12 4.47
CA VAL A 435 18.83 -0.77 3.69
C VAL A 435 18.90 -1.36 2.29
N LYS A 436 20.04 -1.20 1.60
CA LYS A 436 20.25 -1.78 0.28
C LYS A 436 20.07 -3.29 0.31
N GLN A 437 20.68 -3.97 1.29
CA GLN A 437 20.59 -5.42 1.42
C GLN A 437 19.15 -5.86 1.66
N PHE A 438 18.43 -5.23 2.58
CA PHE A 438 17.01 -5.49 2.82
C PHE A 438 16.17 -5.37 1.54
N LEU A 439 16.35 -4.29 0.79
CA LEU A 439 15.62 -4.09 -0.46
C LEU A 439 16.02 -5.09 -1.55
N GLU A 440 17.28 -5.48 -1.65
CA GLU A 440 17.79 -6.40 -2.68
C GLU A 440 17.49 -7.88 -2.41
N ASP A 441 17.53 -8.28 -1.13
CA ASP A 441 17.46 -9.67 -0.69
C ASP A 441 16.06 -10.07 -0.19
N GLU A 442 15.23 -9.10 0.22
CA GLU A 442 13.88 -9.38 0.74
C GLU A 442 12.76 -8.77 -0.12
N ILE A 443 12.82 -7.48 -0.44
CA ILE A 443 11.71 -6.78 -1.11
C ILE A 443 11.73 -7.00 -2.63
N PHE A 444 12.81 -6.61 -3.30
CA PHE A 444 12.98 -6.68 -4.76
C PHE A 444 13.85 -7.87 -5.17
N VAL A 445 13.86 -8.93 -4.37
CA VAL A 445 14.58 -10.17 -4.67
C VAL A 445 13.98 -10.81 -5.93
N LEU A 446 14.84 -11.09 -6.91
CA LEU A 446 14.42 -11.72 -8.16
C LEU A 446 14.43 -13.23 -7.99
N ASP A 447 13.41 -13.85 -8.55
CA ASP A 447 13.32 -15.29 -8.60
C ASP A 447 14.36 -15.89 -9.55
N GLN A 448 14.81 -17.13 -9.28
CA GLN A 448 15.70 -17.84 -10.20
C GLN A 448 15.09 -18.08 -11.59
N TYR A 449 13.75 -18.07 -11.69
CA TYR A 449 13.01 -18.15 -12.94
C TYR A 449 12.39 -16.82 -13.35
N ALA A 450 12.92 -15.70 -12.86
CA ALA A 450 12.43 -14.38 -13.23
C ALA A 450 12.43 -14.20 -14.76
N LYS A 451 11.30 -13.74 -15.27
CA LYS A 451 11.04 -13.56 -16.70
C LYS A 451 11.14 -12.09 -17.09
N PRO A 452 11.33 -11.82 -18.39
CA PRO A 452 11.16 -10.48 -18.92
C PRO A 452 9.74 -9.95 -18.69
N SER A 453 9.60 -8.63 -18.59
CA SER A 453 8.32 -7.95 -18.35
C SER A 453 7.23 -8.33 -19.36
N ASP A 454 6.02 -8.49 -18.86
CA ASP A 454 4.81 -8.81 -19.62
C ASP A 454 3.60 -7.98 -19.13
N HIS A 455 2.44 -8.16 -19.76
CA HIS A 455 1.19 -7.45 -19.39
C HIS A 455 0.16 -8.38 -18.73
N PHE A 456 0.58 -9.55 -18.24
CA PHE A 456 -0.33 -10.56 -17.68
C PHE A 456 -0.36 -10.48 -16.16
N THR A 457 -1.43 -9.92 -15.60
CA THR A 457 -1.64 -9.74 -14.16
C THR A 457 -1.65 -11.06 -13.39
N ASP A 458 -2.77 -11.79 -13.46
CA ASP A 458 -3.03 -12.99 -12.67
C ASP A 458 -3.32 -14.22 -13.53
N GLU A 459 -3.42 -14.07 -14.86
CA GLU A 459 -3.67 -15.14 -15.83
C GLU A 459 -2.67 -16.30 -15.67
N THR A 460 -1.42 -15.94 -15.38
CA THR A 460 -0.30 -16.89 -15.38
C THR A 460 -0.02 -17.50 -14.01
N VAL A 461 -0.56 -16.94 -12.91
CA VAL A 461 -0.25 -17.35 -11.53
C VAL A 461 -0.57 -18.83 -11.28
N VAL A 462 -1.73 -19.31 -11.76
CA VAL A 462 -2.16 -20.70 -11.59
C VAL A 462 -1.28 -21.68 -12.37
N SER A 463 -0.74 -21.26 -13.53
CA SER A 463 0.08 -22.12 -14.39
C SER A 463 1.38 -22.55 -13.71
N TYR A 464 1.97 -21.70 -12.87
CA TYR A 464 3.17 -22.04 -12.10
C TYR A 464 2.88 -22.88 -10.87
N VAL A 465 1.82 -22.55 -10.13
CA VAL A 465 1.41 -23.32 -8.95
C VAL A 465 1.07 -24.77 -9.33
N CYS A 466 0.36 -24.96 -10.44
CA CYS A 466 0.06 -26.30 -10.97
C CYS A 466 1.32 -27.04 -11.46
N ARG A 467 2.28 -26.32 -12.05
CA ARG A 467 3.54 -26.93 -12.52
C ARG A 467 4.40 -27.41 -11.35
N GLU A 468 4.51 -26.65 -10.27
CA GLU A 468 5.24 -27.08 -9.07
C GLU A 468 4.53 -28.21 -8.34
N ARG A 469 3.19 -28.21 -8.27
CA ARG A 469 2.44 -29.33 -7.69
C ARG A 469 2.71 -30.64 -8.44
N ASN A 470 2.90 -30.58 -9.75
CA ASN A 470 3.31 -31.72 -10.56
C ASN A 470 4.78 -32.10 -10.34
N GLU A 471 5.72 -31.14 -10.29
CA GLU A 471 7.14 -31.40 -10.02
C GLU A 471 7.37 -31.99 -8.61
N GLU A 472 6.65 -31.52 -7.58
CA GLU A 472 6.71 -32.03 -6.22
C GLU A 472 6.05 -33.41 -6.10
N ALA A 473 4.92 -33.63 -6.76
CA ALA A 473 4.28 -34.95 -6.85
C ALA A 473 5.17 -35.96 -7.58
N GLU A 474 5.83 -35.56 -8.66
CA GLU A 474 6.79 -36.39 -9.39
C GLU A 474 8.03 -36.70 -8.56
N TYR A 475 8.53 -35.72 -7.79
CA TYR A 475 9.65 -35.91 -6.87
C TYR A 475 9.29 -36.89 -5.74
N ARG A 476 8.14 -36.71 -5.09
CA ARG A 476 7.65 -37.62 -4.03
C ARG A 476 7.44 -39.03 -4.57
N ALA A 477 6.78 -39.17 -5.73
CA ALA A 477 6.61 -40.46 -6.38
C ALA A 477 7.96 -41.09 -6.79
N GLY A 478 8.94 -40.28 -7.19
CA GLY A 478 10.30 -40.72 -7.48
C GLY A 478 11.04 -41.22 -6.23
N LEU A 479 10.90 -40.51 -5.11
CA LEU A 479 11.49 -40.87 -3.83
C LEU A 479 10.85 -42.16 -3.27
N GLU A 480 9.52 -42.29 -3.32
CA GLU A 480 8.79 -43.50 -2.93
C GLU A 480 9.21 -44.72 -3.77
N ARG A 481 9.33 -44.56 -5.10
CA ARG A 481 9.86 -45.63 -5.98
C ARG A 481 11.27 -46.06 -5.57
N LYS A 482 12.12 -45.09 -5.20
CA LYS A 482 13.50 -45.35 -4.78
C LYS A 482 13.54 -46.06 -3.42
N LEU A 483 12.75 -45.62 -2.46
CA LEU A 483 12.61 -46.27 -1.14
C LEU A 483 12.08 -47.71 -1.27
N ALA A 484 11.02 -47.91 -2.06
CA ALA A 484 10.49 -49.25 -2.35
C ALA A 484 11.51 -50.17 -3.05
N SER A 485 12.40 -49.61 -3.89
CA SER A 485 13.48 -50.39 -4.52
C SER A 485 14.58 -50.81 -3.53
N LEU A 486 14.85 -49.97 -2.53
CA LEU A 486 15.83 -50.23 -1.47
C LEU A 486 15.29 -51.25 -0.45
N GLU A 487 14.00 -51.18 -0.11
CA GLU A 487 13.33 -52.14 0.78
C GLU A 487 13.21 -53.55 0.17
N LYS A 488 13.14 -53.65 -1.17
CA LYS A 488 13.12 -54.94 -1.88
C LYS A 488 14.50 -55.61 -2.01
N GLY A 489 15.56 -54.99 -1.51
CA GLY A 489 16.89 -55.61 -1.48
C GLY A 489 17.52 -55.87 -2.86
N GLU A 490 17.13 -55.12 -3.89
CA GLU A 490 17.74 -55.24 -5.23
C GLU A 490 19.09 -54.52 -5.29
N LEU A 491 20.13 -55.18 -4.80
CA LEU A 491 21.53 -54.84 -5.08
C LEU A 491 21.96 -55.48 -6.41
N THR A 492 21.80 -54.76 -7.52
CA THR A 492 22.70 -54.91 -8.68
C THR A 492 22.81 -53.60 -9.47
N PRO A 493 24.03 -53.11 -9.76
CA PRO A 493 24.23 -52.05 -10.74
C PRO A 493 24.47 -52.67 -12.12
N THR A 494 23.50 -52.55 -13.02
CA THR A 494 23.79 -52.56 -14.46
C THR A 494 23.39 -51.22 -15.04
N MET A 495 24.38 -50.34 -15.20
CA MET A 495 24.30 -49.17 -16.05
C MET A 495 23.78 -49.59 -17.44
N PRO A 496 22.67 -49.00 -17.95
CA PRO A 496 22.37 -49.12 -19.35
C PRO A 496 23.38 -48.24 -20.10
N THR A 497 24.30 -48.86 -20.82
CA THR A 497 25.16 -48.17 -21.77
C THR A 497 24.30 -47.27 -22.67
N ARG A 498 24.70 -45.99 -22.79
CA ARG A 498 24.09 -44.91 -23.60
C ARG A 498 23.78 -45.26 -25.08
N TYR A 499 24.11 -46.47 -25.53
CA TYR A 499 23.90 -46.98 -26.88
C TYR A 499 22.48 -47.53 -27.13
N ALA A 500 21.77 -48.02 -26.11
CA ALA A 500 20.44 -48.63 -26.28
C ALA A 500 19.30 -47.61 -26.40
N ALA A 501 19.32 -46.52 -25.60
CA ALA A 501 18.31 -45.47 -25.65
C ALA A 501 18.27 -44.73 -27.00
N ARG A 502 19.43 -44.62 -27.68
CA ARG A 502 19.53 -43.97 -29.00
C ARG A 502 18.87 -44.79 -30.11
N LYS A 503 18.90 -46.13 -30.04
CA LYS A 503 18.20 -46.99 -31.00
C LYS A 503 16.68 -46.98 -30.81
N ILE A 504 16.21 -46.92 -29.56
CA ILE A 504 14.77 -46.87 -29.26
C ILE A 504 14.17 -45.55 -29.75
N HIS A 505 14.83 -44.41 -29.52
CA HIS A 505 14.36 -43.12 -30.03
C HIS A 505 14.35 -43.02 -31.56
N ILE A 506 15.34 -43.61 -32.25
CA ILE A 506 15.38 -43.65 -33.72
C ILE A 506 14.27 -44.56 -34.28
N LEU A 507 13.99 -45.70 -33.65
CA LEU A 507 12.89 -46.59 -34.03
C LEU A 507 11.51 -45.94 -33.82
N THR A 508 11.30 -45.24 -32.70
CA THR A 508 10.05 -44.49 -32.48
C THR A 508 9.89 -43.29 -33.41
N ALA A 509 10.99 -42.59 -33.74
CA ALA A 509 10.94 -41.49 -34.70
C ALA A 509 10.62 -41.97 -36.12
N LEU A 510 11.22 -43.08 -36.57
CA LEU A 510 10.90 -43.71 -37.85
C LEU A 510 9.45 -44.21 -37.91
N ALA A 511 8.95 -44.82 -36.83
CA ALA A 511 7.55 -45.24 -36.74
C ALA A 511 6.57 -44.05 -36.82
N MET A 512 6.88 -42.95 -36.15
CA MET A 512 6.09 -41.70 -36.21
C MET A 512 6.10 -41.07 -37.61
N ILE A 513 7.26 -41.08 -38.29
CA ILE A 513 7.36 -40.60 -39.68
C ILE A 513 6.55 -41.48 -40.63
N CYS A 514 6.60 -42.80 -40.50
CA CYS A 514 5.78 -43.72 -41.30
C CYS A 514 4.27 -43.54 -41.04
N LEU A 515 3.88 -43.20 -39.81
CA LEU A 515 2.50 -42.91 -39.46
C LEU A 515 2.03 -41.57 -40.07
N PHE A 516 2.89 -40.55 -40.04
CA PHE A 516 2.60 -39.26 -40.68
C PHE A 516 2.48 -39.37 -42.20
N VAL A 517 3.38 -40.13 -42.84
CA VAL A 517 3.32 -40.35 -44.30
C VAL A 517 2.07 -41.15 -44.68
N SER A 518 1.68 -42.15 -43.90
CA SER A 518 0.47 -42.93 -44.19
C SER A 518 -0.82 -42.12 -44.01
N VAL A 519 -0.89 -41.26 -42.98
CA VAL A 519 -2.01 -40.31 -42.80
C VAL A 519 -2.05 -39.28 -43.93
N PHE A 520 -0.91 -38.74 -44.36
CA PHE A 520 -0.82 -37.78 -45.47
C PHE A 520 -1.20 -38.40 -46.83
N CYS A 521 -0.83 -39.66 -47.07
CA CYS A 521 -1.25 -40.38 -48.27
C CYS A 521 -2.76 -40.69 -48.24
N PHE A 522 -3.34 -41.01 -47.07
CA PHE A 522 -4.77 -41.23 -46.92
C PHE A 522 -5.59 -39.96 -47.15
N THR A 523 -5.15 -38.81 -46.63
CA THR A 523 -5.82 -37.53 -46.85
C THR A 523 -5.74 -37.07 -48.31
N LEU A 524 -4.61 -37.27 -48.99
CA LEU A 524 -4.48 -37.01 -50.43
C LEU A 524 -5.36 -37.94 -51.29
N ALA A 525 -5.49 -39.22 -50.91
CA ALA A 525 -6.38 -40.16 -51.60
C ALA A 525 -7.86 -39.79 -51.38
N ALA A 526 -8.25 -39.42 -50.16
CA ALA A 526 -9.61 -38.98 -49.85
C ALA A 526 -9.99 -37.68 -50.58
N LEU A 527 -9.05 -36.74 -50.72
CA LEU A 527 -9.24 -35.51 -51.49
C LEU A 527 -9.36 -35.75 -53.00
N ARG A 528 -8.69 -36.77 -53.55
CA ARG A 528 -8.86 -37.19 -54.96
C ARG A 528 -10.20 -37.85 -55.23
N PHE A 529 -10.78 -38.58 -54.28
CA PHE A 529 -12.09 -39.23 -54.45
C PHE A 529 -13.27 -38.26 -54.29
N HIS A 530 -13.11 -37.15 -53.55
CA HIS A 530 -14.15 -36.12 -53.44
C HIS A 530 -14.17 -35.11 -54.60
N GLY A 531 -13.14 -35.08 -55.45
CA GLY A 531 -13.04 -34.19 -56.62
C GLY A 531 -13.70 -34.70 -57.90
N TYR A 532 -14.35 -35.87 -57.89
CA TYR A 532 -14.92 -36.49 -59.10
C TYR A 532 -16.46 -36.60 -59.12
N ASN A 533 -17.14 -35.97 -58.15
CA ASN A 533 -18.61 -35.91 -58.08
C ASN A 533 -19.14 -34.49 -57.83
N ARG A 534 -18.58 -33.49 -58.53
CA ARG A 534 -19.25 -32.21 -58.85
C ARG A 534 -18.81 -31.71 -60.20
#